data_AF-A0A843W9G2-F1
#
_entry.id   AF-A0A843W9G2-F1
#
_cell.length_a   1.000
_cell.length_b   1.000
_cell.length_c   1.000
_cell.angle_alpha   90.00
_cell.angle_beta   90.00
_cell.angle_gamma   90.00
#
_symmetry.space_group_name_H-M   'P 1'
#
loop_
_entity.id
_entity.type
_entity.pdbx_description
1 polymer ?
#
loop_
_entity_poly.entity_id
_entity_poly.type
_entity_poly.pdbx_seq_one_letter_code
_entity_poly.pdbx_strand_id
1 'polypeptide(L)'
;MGELVSLPISVFCPLSKWGSLSLISGKVHGSLARAGKVRGQTPKVAKQDKKKKPRGRAYKRMQYNRRFVTAVVGFGKKRGPNSSEK
;
A
#
# COMPACT_ATOMS: atom_id res chain seq x y z
N MET A 1 -53.07 -43.16 -10.31
CA MET A 1 -53.70 -41.84 -10.53
C MET A 1 -52.83 -40.80 -9.85
N GLY A 2 -52.36 -39.80 -10.60
CA GLY A 2 -51.65 -38.60 -10.13
C GLY A 2 -50.17 -38.83 -9.81
N GLU A 3 -49.23 -38.67 -10.73
CA GLU A 3 -48.69 -37.43 -11.33
C GLU A 3 -47.48 -36.85 -10.57
N LEU A 4 -46.37 -36.74 -11.32
CA LEU A 4 -45.43 -35.60 -11.39
C LEU A 4 -44.70 -35.19 -10.08
N VAL A 5 -43.43 -34.81 -10.03
CA VAL A 5 -42.49 -34.31 -11.03
C VAL A 5 -41.10 -34.23 -10.34
N SER A 6 -40.05 -34.35 -11.16
CA SER A 6 -38.77 -33.65 -11.01
C SER A 6 -37.91 -33.90 -9.75
N LEU A 7 -37.01 -34.90 -9.83
CA LEU A 7 -35.72 -34.83 -9.16
C LEU A 7 -34.75 -34.02 -10.04
N PRO A 8 -33.98 -33.06 -9.48
CA PRO A 8 -33.17 -32.13 -10.27
C PRO A 8 -31.98 -32.82 -10.94
N ILE A 9 -31.93 -32.59 -12.25
CA ILE A 9 -30.79 -32.74 -13.15
C ILE A 9 -29.63 -31.85 -12.69
N SER A 10 -28.40 -32.36 -12.81
CA SER A 10 -27.11 -31.66 -12.73
C SER A 10 -26.76 -31.09 -11.34
N VAL A 11 -25.62 -31.36 -10.72
CA VAL A 11 -24.25 -31.20 -11.25
C VAL A 11 -23.35 -32.19 -10.47
N PHE A 12 -23.21 -33.41 -10.97
CA PHE A 12 -22.04 -34.22 -10.65
C PHE A 12 -20.90 -33.66 -11.50
N CYS A 13 -20.19 -32.67 -10.96
CA CYS A 13 -18.97 -32.14 -11.54
C CYS A 13 -17.94 -33.29 -11.53
N PRO A 14 -17.58 -33.89 -12.68
CA PRO A 14 -16.54 -34.89 -12.66
C PRO A 14 -15.25 -34.15 -12.37
N LEU A 15 -14.72 -34.37 -11.17
CA LEU A 15 -13.34 -34.14 -10.78
C LEU A 15 -12.45 -35.04 -11.64
N SER A 16 -12.34 -34.75 -12.94
CA SER A 16 -11.47 -35.45 -13.86
C SER A 16 -10.32 -34.54 -14.25
N LYS A 17 -9.13 -34.99 -13.85
CA LYS A 17 -7.81 -34.49 -14.25
C LYS A 17 -7.47 -33.09 -13.74
N TRP A 18 -6.76 -33.10 -12.61
CA TRP A 18 -5.56 -32.27 -12.44
C TRP A 18 -4.57 -32.60 -13.56
N GLY A 19 -4.84 -32.09 -14.76
CA GLY A 19 -3.88 -32.00 -15.83
C GLY A 19 -3.01 -30.80 -15.53
N SER A 20 -1.83 -31.06 -14.97
CA SER A 20 -0.66 -30.19 -15.04
C SER A 20 -0.26 -30.00 -16.51
N LEU A 21 -1.04 -29.21 -17.25
CA LEU A 21 -0.63 -28.79 -18.58
C LEU A 21 0.37 -27.66 -18.40
N SER A 22 1.64 -28.06 -18.24
CA SER A 22 2.80 -27.21 -18.52
C SER A 22 2.66 -26.71 -19.96
N LEU A 23 1.93 -25.61 -20.13
CA LEU A 23 1.95 -24.84 -21.35
C LEU A 23 3.31 -24.16 -21.40
N ILE A 24 4.23 -24.88 -22.05
CA ILE A 24 5.42 -24.42 -22.77
C ILE A 24 5.47 -22.89 -22.78
N SER A 25 6.33 -22.33 -21.93
CA SER A 25 6.51 -20.90 -21.77
C SER A 25 6.77 -20.25 -23.13
N GLY A 26 5.76 -19.58 -23.68
CA GLY A 26 5.95 -18.67 -24.81
C GLY A 26 6.95 -17.60 -24.42
N LYS A 27 7.84 -17.23 -25.36
CA LYS A 27 8.83 -16.17 -25.18
C LYS A 27 8.13 -14.88 -24.78
N VAL A 28 8.25 -14.50 -23.52
CA VAL A 28 7.64 -13.29 -22.97
C VAL A 28 8.26 -12.08 -23.68
N HIS A 29 7.49 -11.37 -24.50
CA HIS A 29 7.93 -10.13 -25.12
C HIS A 29 7.77 -8.96 -24.14
N GLY A 30 8.86 -8.72 -23.41
CA GLY A 30 9.03 -7.61 -22.49
C GLY A 30 10.43 -7.71 -21.90
N SER A 31 11.31 -6.78 -22.25
CA SER A 31 12.68 -6.83 -21.75
C SER A 31 12.74 -6.35 -20.29
N LEU A 32 13.35 -7.16 -19.41
CA LEU A 32 13.72 -6.74 -18.05
C LEU A 32 14.78 -5.62 -18.04
N ALA A 33 15.22 -5.14 -19.21
CA ALA A 33 16.29 -4.16 -19.39
C ALA A 33 16.08 -2.83 -18.67
N ARG A 34 14.85 -2.53 -18.23
CA ARG A 34 14.51 -1.30 -17.49
C ARG A 34 14.32 -1.52 -15.99
N ALA A 35 14.47 -2.74 -15.49
CA ALA A 35 14.33 -3.04 -14.08
C ALA A 35 15.39 -2.27 -13.27
N GLY A 36 14.96 -1.48 -12.28
CA GLY A 36 15.87 -0.75 -11.40
C GLY A 36 16.52 0.51 -11.98
N LYS A 37 16.28 0.88 -13.26
CA LYS A 37 16.89 2.06 -13.92
C LYS A 37 16.82 3.33 -13.06
N VAL A 38 15.64 3.63 -12.50
CA VAL A 38 15.42 4.84 -11.70
C VAL A 38 16.14 4.80 -10.36
N ARG A 39 16.24 3.63 -9.72
CA ARG A 39 16.89 3.48 -8.41
C ARG A 39 18.42 3.62 -8.48
N GLY A 40 19.02 3.25 -9.61
CA GLY A 40 20.45 3.45 -9.88
C GLY A 40 20.81 4.85 -10.38
N GLN A 41 19.88 5.51 -11.08
CA GLN A 41 20.07 6.87 -11.59
C GLN A 41 19.99 7.92 -10.46
N THR A 42 19.15 7.73 -9.45
CA THR A 42 19.03 8.68 -8.34
C THR A 42 20.27 8.67 -7.44
N PRO A 43 20.87 9.84 -7.13
CA PRO A 43 22.02 9.90 -6.23
C PRO A 43 21.66 9.31 -4.86
N LYS A 44 22.54 8.47 -4.32
CA LYS A 44 22.32 7.85 -3.02
C LYS A 44 22.64 8.83 -1.91
N VAL A 45 21.64 9.61 -1.50
CA VAL A 45 21.77 10.53 -0.36
C VAL A 45 21.84 9.73 0.95
N ALA A 46 22.92 9.90 1.70
CA ALA A 46 23.07 9.33 3.04
C ALA A 46 22.05 9.96 4.00
N LYS A 47 21.57 9.17 4.96
CA LYS A 47 20.67 9.70 5.99
C LYS A 47 21.48 10.60 6.91
N GLN A 48 21.06 11.85 7.04
CA GLN A 48 21.59 12.75 8.06
C GLN A 48 21.24 12.24 9.46
N ASP A 49 22.17 12.39 10.40
CA ASP A 49 21.94 12.08 11.81
C ASP A 49 20.94 13.08 12.41
N LYS A 50 19.72 12.58 12.67
CA LYS A 50 18.66 13.33 13.33
C LYS A 50 18.52 12.84 14.76
N LYS A 51 18.43 13.78 15.70
CA LYS A 51 18.18 13.47 17.12
C LYS A 51 16.95 12.59 17.25
N LYS A 52 17.06 11.54 18.07
CA LYS A 52 15.95 10.61 18.34
C LYS A 52 14.78 11.40 18.93
N LYS A 53 13.60 11.29 18.31
CA LYS A 53 12.37 11.81 18.90
C LYS A 53 12.00 10.91 20.08
N PRO A 54 11.64 11.46 21.25
CA PRO A 54 11.11 10.64 22.34
C PRO A 54 9.83 9.94 21.86
N ARG A 55 9.54 8.76 22.41
CA ARG A 55 8.38 7.94 22.06
C ARG A 55 7.34 7.93 23.19
N GLY A 56 6.12 7.48 22.90
CA GLY A 56 5.06 7.30 23.89
C GLY A 56 4.51 8.59 24.49
N ARG A 57 4.35 8.62 25.81
CA ARG A 57 3.72 9.73 26.56
C ARG A 57 4.45 11.07 26.37
N ALA A 58 5.78 11.04 26.37
CA ALA A 58 6.60 12.24 26.16
C ALA A 58 6.34 12.86 24.77
N TYR A 59 6.19 12.04 23.73
CA TYR A 59 5.85 12.52 22.39
C TYR A 59 4.46 13.16 22.33
N LYS A 60 3.47 12.52 22.96
CA LYS A 60 2.10 13.03 23.01
C LYS A 60 2.02 14.38 23.73
N ARG A 61 2.78 14.58 24.81
CA ARG A 61 2.87 15.88 25.50
C ARG A 61 3.43 16.97 24.59
N MET A 62 4.54 16.68 23.89
CA MET A 62 5.11 17.64 22.92
C MET A 62 4.14 17.96 21.78
N GLN A 63 3.40 16.97 21.28
CA GLN A 63 2.42 17.16 20.22
C GLN A 63 1.22 18.02 20.67
N TYR A 64 0.73 17.82 21.90
CA TYR A 64 -0.34 18.63 22.49
C TYR A 64 0.10 20.09 22.65
N ASN A 65 1.27 20.31 23.24
CA ASN A 65 1.81 21.65 23.43
C ASN A 65 1.96 22.39 22.10
N ARG A 66 2.50 21.73 21.06
CA ARG A 66 2.66 22.32 19.71
C ARG A 66 1.34 22.64 18.99
N ARG A 67 0.25 21.91 19.29
CA ARG A 67 -1.04 22.05 18.58
C ARG A 67 -2.00 23.01 19.26
N PHE A 68 -1.96 23.09 20.59
CA PHE A 68 -3.02 23.75 21.35
C PHE A 68 -2.50 24.83 22.30
N VAL A 69 -1.36 24.62 22.95
CA VAL A 69 -0.84 25.56 23.97
C VAL A 69 0.04 26.63 23.34
N THR A 70 0.97 26.25 22.46
CA THR A 70 1.92 27.17 21.82
C THR A 70 1.34 27.80 20.55
N ALA A 71 0.41 27.12 19.87
CA ALA A 71 -0.23 27.62 18.66
C ALA A 71 -1.38 28.59 19.02
N VAL A 72 -1.03 29.80 19.45
CA VAL A 72 -1.99 30.91 19.47
C VAL A 72 -2.25 31.30 18.02
N VAL A 73 -3.51 31.24 17.60
CA VAL A 73 -3.92 31.64 16.25
C VAL A 73 -3.78 33.15 16.18
N GLY A 74 -2.62 33.65 15.72
CA GLY A 74 -2.48 35.05 15.34
C GLY A 74 -3.51 35.41 14.27
N PHE A 75 -3.81 36.70 14.10
CA PHE A 75 -4.73 37.17 13.07
C PHE A 75 -4.23 36.75 11.67
N GLY A 76 -4.96 35.85 11.01
CA GLY A 76 -4.62 35.32 9.69
C GLY A 76 -5.04 33.86 9.47
N LYS A 77 -4.73 33.31 8.29
CA LYS A 77 -5.02 31.91 7.94
C LYS A 77 -4.06 30.97 8.69
N LYS A 78 -4.60 29.90 9.29
CA LYS A 78 -3.79 28.88 9.98
C LYS A 78 -2.81 28.21 9.02
N ARG A 79 -1.50 28.38 9.27
CA ARG A 79 -0.45 27.70 8.52
C ARG A 79 -0.36 26.23 8.91
N GLY A 80 -0.13 25.38 7.91
CA GLY A 80 0.03 23.93 8.11
C GLY A 80 1.37 23.58 8.76
N PRO A 81 1.46 22.47 9.52
CA PRO A 81 2.67 22.06 10.25
C PRO A 81 3.87 21.69 9.36
N ASN A 82 3.67 21.56 8.05
CA ASN A 82 4.72 21.31 7.06
C ASN A 82 4.54 22.23 5.84
N SER A 83 4.14 23.48 6.09
CA SER A 83 4.02 24.50 5.03
C SER A 83 5.42 25.01 4.67
N SER A 84 5.90 24.67 3.48
CA SER A 84 7.11 25.25 2.91
C SER A 84 6.72 26.46 2.05
N GLU A 85 6.44 27.58 2.69
CA GLU A 85 6.50 28.87 1.99
C GLU A 85 7.91 29.40 2.11
N LYS A 86 8.41 29.95 1.00
CA LYS A 86 9.73 30.56 0.91
C LYS A 86 9.66 31.99 1.43
#